data_AF-L8H8Y9-F1
#
_entry.id   AF-L8H8Y9-F1
#
_cell.length_a   1.000
_cell.length_b   1.000
_cell.length_c   1.000
_cell.angle_alpha   90.00
_cell.angle_beta   90.00
_cell.angle_gamma   90.00
#
_symmetry.space_group_name_H-M   'P 1'
#
loop_
_entity.id
_entity.type
_entity.pdbx_description
1 polymer ?
#
loop_
_entity_poly.entity_id
_entity_poly.type
_entity_poly.pdbx_seq_one_letter_code
_entity_poly.pdbx_strand_id
1 'polypeptide(L)'
;MSDLDRFKEVIARPYRDQAVFFLNAFWNEHKGDAEQLWKYVAKMVELDQDRKAEGSDLDEFNAHRFLEFWQETATVVKLRELLRDLGLDRKKRMSLIEYLVVKYRVTVRELVTRPQGSNEELARAQAALKAVQDEINKIETRKAQLEAAAAGASGIKAMQAKNELAQLLSADQTDLNRAVLTAEAAVRKAQRLGGDAHGALWWIERELTEMKKYKPQKSGGIGRG
;
A
#
# COMPACT_ATOMS: atom_id res chain seq x y z
N MET A 1 -21.24 -19.58 -0.49
CA MET A 1 -20.30 -18.78 -1.31
C MET A 1 -19.28 -19.73 -1.89
N SER A 2 -19.17 -19.81 -3.22
CA SER A 2 -18.19 -20.69 -3.88
C SER A 2 -16.78 -20.13 -3.75
N ASP A 3 -15.74 -20.95 -3.97
CA ASP A 3 -14.34 -20.50 -3.97
C ASP A 3 -14.11 -19.36 -4.97
N LEU A 4 -14.76 -19.44 -6.14
CA LEU A 4 -14.71 -18.40 -7.17
C LEU A 4 -15.38 -17.09 -6.71
N ASP A 5 -16.48 -17.17 -5.95
CA ASP A 5 -17.12 -15.97 -5.39
C ASP A 5 -16.21 -15.30 -4.35
N ARG A 6 -15.58 -16.08 -3.46
CA ARG A 6 -14.59 -15.56 -2.51
C ARG A 6 -13.42 -14.89 -3.23
N PHE A 7 -12.96 -15.51 -4.30
CA PHE A 7 -11.84 -14.97 -5.08
C PHE A 7 -12.20 -13.65 -5.76
N LYS A 8 -13.42 -13.54 -6.31
CA LYS A 8 -13.92 -12.27 -6.88
C LYS A 8 -13.97 -11.15 -5.84
N GLU A 9 -14.32 -11.45 -4.59
CA GLU A 9 -14.25 -10.47 -3.51
C GLU A 9 -12.82 -10.01 -3.24
N VAL A 10 -11.84 -10.90 -3.29
CA VAL A 10 -10.42 -10.55 -3.11
C VAL A 10 -9.93 -9.69 -4.27
N ILE A 11 -10.29 -10.04 -5.51
CA ILE A 11 -9.94 -9.25 -6.70
C ILE A 11 -10.46 -7.81 -6.61
N ALA A 12 -11.63 -7.59 -6.01
CA ALA A 12 -12.21 -6.25 -5.90
C ALA A 12 -11.55 -5.37 -4.82
N ARG A 13 -10.65 -5.92 -4.01
CA ARG A 13 -9.95 -5.16 -2.95
C ARG A 13 -8.85 -4.29 -3.54
N PRO A 14 -8.40 -3.25 -2.82
CA PRO A 14 -7.19 -2.52 -3.18
C PRO A 14 -5.98 -3.44 -3.36
N TYR A 15 -5.02 -3.05 -4.21
CA TYR A 15 -3.78 -3.82 -4.43
C TYR A 15 -3.07 -4.23 -3.14
N ARG A 16 -3.03 -3.31 -2.16
CA ARG A 16 -2.51 -3.55 -0.81
C ARG A 16 -3.16 -4.77 -0.16
N ASP A 17 -4.49 -4.79 -0.13
CA ASP A 17 -5.25 -5.80 0.58
C ASP A 17 -5.24 -7.14 -0.15
N GLN A 18 -5.09 -7.12 -1.49
CA GLN A 18 -4.80 -8.32 -2.27
C GLN A 18 -3.45 -8.94 -1.88
N ALA A 19 -2.40 -8.13 -1.77
CA ALA A 19 -1.08 -8.60 -1.36
C ALA A 19 -1.08 -9.15 0.07
N VAL A 20 -1.74 -8.46 1.00
CA VAL A 20 -1.90 -8.93 2.39
C VAL A 20 -2.67 -10.24 2.43
N PHE A 21 -3.74 -10.40 1.65
CA PHE A 21 -4.52 -11.63 1.59
C PHE A 21 -3.67 -12.82 1.12
N PHE A 22 -2.84 -12.61 0.09
CA PHE A 22 -1.88 -13.61 -0.37
C PHE A 22 -0.83 -13.93 0.70
N LEU A 23 -0.22 -12.92 1.32
CA LEU A 23 0.81 -13.13 2.33
C LEU A 23 0.28 -13.83 3.57
N ASN A 24 -0.94 -13.55 4.02
CA ASN A 24 -1.55 -14.29 5.12
C ASN A 24 -1.76 -15.76 4.74
N ALA A 25 -2.29 -16.02 3.54
CA ALA A 25 -2.51 -17.38 3.08
C ALA A 25 -1.22 -18.19 2.93
N PHE A 26 -0.12 -17.58 2.47
CA PHE A 26 1.11 -18.29 2.12
C PHE A 26 2.33 -17.79 2.88
N TRP A 27 2.16 -17.35 4.13
CA TRP A 27 3.24 -16.75 4.90
C TRP A 27 4.44 -17.69 5.06
N ASN A 28 4.19 -18.96 5.38
CA ASN A 28 5.26 -19.93 5.65
C ASN A 28 6.12 -20.19 4.42
N GLU A 29 5.51 -20.17 3.24
CA GLU A 29 6.16 -20.40 1.95
C GLU A 29 6.79 -19.13 1.36
N HIS A 30 6.14 -17.97 1.54
CA HIS A 30 6.45 -16.74 0.78
C HIS A 30 6.77 -15.51 1.64
N LYS A 31 7.02 -15.65 2.95
CA LYS A 31 7.48 -14.52 3.79
C LYS A 31 8.75 -13.83 3.27
N GLY A 32 9.62 -14.55 2.57
CA GLY A 32 10.83 -14.00 1.96
C GLY A 32 10.54 -13.00 0.83
N ASP A 33 9.34 -13.07 0.23
CA ASP A 33 8.93 -12.24 -0.89
C ASP A 33 8.10 -11.03 -0.46
N ALA A 34 7.87 -10.83 0.85
CA ALA A 34 6.99 -9.77 1.34
C ALA A 34 7.43 -8.37 0.86
N GLU A 35 8.74 -8.08 0.87
CA GLU A 35 9.29 -6.82 0.33
C GLU A 35 9.10 -6.71 -1.19
N GLN A 36 9.11 -7.84 -1.91
CA GLN A 36 8.84 -7.85 -3.35
C GLN A 36 7.36 -7.57 -3.63
N LEU A 37 6.44 -8.12 -2.83
CA LEU A 37 5.01 -7.82 -2.91
C LEU A 37 4.69 -6.36 -2.56
N TRP A 38 5.40 -5.79 -1.59
CA TRP A 38 5.34 -4.34 -1.32
C TRP A 38 5.69 -3.51 -2.56
N LYS A 39 6.77 -3.86 -3.25
CA LYS A 39 7.17 -3.21 -4.50
C LYS A 39 6.17 -3.43 -5.64
N TYR A 40 5.56 -4.62 -5.72
CA TYR A 40 4.49 -4.88 -6.69
C TYR A 40 3.29 -3.97 -6.46
N VAL A 41 2.84 -3.83 -5.21
CA VAL A 41 1.75 -2.90 -4.88
C VAL A 41 2.12 -1.47 -5.25
N ALA A 42 3.32 -1.00 -4.89
CA ALA A 42 3.77 0.35 -5.26
C ALA A 42 3.75 0.56 -6.78
N LYS A 43 4.20 -0.44 -7.56
CA LYS A 43 4.21 -0.35 -9.02
C LYS A 43 2.81 -0.39 -9.64
N MET A 44 1.90 -1.19 -9.09
CA MET A 44 0.50 -1.21 -9.49
C MET A 44 -0.14 0.16 -9.26
N VAL A 45 0.05 0.75 -8.08
CA VAL A 45 -0.45 2.08 -7.73
C VAL A 45 0.13 3.18 -8.62
N GLU A 46 1.41 3.08 -8.99
CA GLU A 46 2.06 4.00 -9.92
C GLU A 46 1.43 3.95 -11.33
N LEU A 47 1.10 2.74 -11.80
CA LEU A 47 0.55 2.50 -13.13
C LEU A 47 -0.96 2.74 -13.23
N ASP A 48 -1.68 2.62 -12.12
CA ASP A 48 -3.11 2.92 -12.02
C ASP A 48 -3.32 4.43 -11.90
N GLN A 49 -3.34 5.13 -13.04
CA GLN A 49 -3.46 6.59 -13.08
C GLN A 49 -4.82 7.11 -12.61
N ASP A 50 -5.85 6.25 -12.65
CA ASP A 50 -7.24 6.61 -12.33
C ASP A 50 -7.51 6.50 -10.84
N ARG A 51 -7.31 5.31 -10.26
CA ARG A 51 -7.68 5.00 -8.87
C ARG A 51 -6.49 4.93 -7.93
N LYS A 52 -5.26 4.80 -8.47
CA LYS A 52 -4.02 4.79 -7.68
C LYS A 52 -4.09 3.78 -6.53
N ALA A 53 -3.92 4.24 -5.28
CA ALA A 53 -3.93 3.41 -4.08
C ALA A 53 -5.30 2.75 -3.80
N GLU A 54 -6.38 3.31 -4.34
CA GLU A 54 -7.75 2.77 -4.22
C GLU A 54 -8.10 1.81 -5.37
N GLY A 55 -7.16 1.58 -6.30
CA GLY A 55 -7.32 0.68 -7.44
C GLY A 55 -7.23 -0.80 -7.07
N SER A 56 -7.85 -1.64 -7.92
CA SER A 56 -7.94 -3.09 -7.73
C SER A 56 -7.32 -3.90 -8.87
N ASP A 57 -7.18 -3.32 -10.05
CA ASP A 57 -6.68 -3.99 -11.25
C ASP A 57 -6.27 -3.00 -12.34
N LEU A 58 -5.27 -3.40 -13.13
CA LEU A 58 -4.77 -2.65 -14.28
C LEU A 58 -5.48 -3.05 -15.56
N ASP A 59 -5.55 -2.13 -16.52
CA ASP A 59 -5.90 -2.46 -17.91
C ASP A 59 -4.76 -3.21 -18.62
N GLU A 60 -5.03 -3.73 -19.82
CA GLU A 60 -4.06 -4.53 -20.60
C GLU A 60 -2.75 -3.78 -20.89
N PHE A 61 -2.82 -2.47 -21.12
CA PHE A 61 -1.64 -1.65 -21.41
C PHE A 61 -0.75 -1.51 -20.17
N ASN A 62 -1.33 -1.13 -19.03
CA ASN A 62 -0.57 -0.98 -17.79
C ASN A 62 -0.13 -2.33 -17.22
N ALA A 63 -0.93 -3.39 -17.40
CA ALA A 63 -0.52 -4.75 -17.08
C ALA A 63 0.74 -5.18 -17.85
N HIS A 64 0.84 -4.84 -19.14
CA HIS A 64 2.05 -5.10 -19.92
C HIS A 64 3.26 -4.36 -19.35
N ARG A 65 3.10 -3.07 -19.03
CA ARG A 65 4.18 -2.26 -18.44
C ARG A 65 4.63 -2.81 -17.08
N PHE A 66 3.71 -3.33 -16.28
CA PHE A 66 4.02 -3.99 -15.02
C PHE A 66 4.89 -5.23 -15.24
N LEU A 67 4.48 -6.14 -16.14
CA LEU A 67 5.22 -7.37 -16.42
C LEU A 67 6.61 -7.10 -17.02
N GLU A 68 6.70 -6.14 -17.94
CA GLU A 68 7.97 -5.71 -18.56
C GLU A 68 8.93 -5.14 -17.51
N PHE A 69 8.44 -4.27 -16.61
CA PHE A 69 9.27 -3.67 -15.57
C PHE A 69 9.90 -4.71 -14.64
N TRP A 70 9.15 -5.78 -14.33
CA TRP A 70 9.64 -6.87 -13.49
C TRP A 70 10.34 -7.99 -14.26
N GLN A 71 10.57 -7.80 -15.57
CA GLN A 71 11.21 -8.77 -16.46
C GLN A 71 10.53 -10.16 -16.41
N GLU A 72 9.21 -10.16 -16.32
CA GLU A 72 8.44 -11.40 -16.32
C GLU A 72 8.53 -12.10 -17.67
N THR A 73 8.79 -13.41 -17.63
CA THR A 73 8.91 -14.22 -18.86
C THR A 73 7.56 -14.47 -19.53
N ALA A 74 6.47 -14.41 -18.75
CA ALA A 74 5.12 -14.52 -19.25
C ALA A 74 4.59 -13.16 -19.72
N THR A 75 4.09 -13.09 -20.95
CA THR A 75 3.38 -11.90 -21.47
C THR A 75 1.96 -11.81 -20.89
N VAL A 76 1.31 -10.64 -21.00
CA VAL A 76 -0.12 -10.48 -20.64
C VAL A 76 -1.00 -11.48 -21.37
N VAL A 77 -0.65 -11.84 -22.61
CA VAL A 77 -1.36 -12.88 -23.38
C VAL A 77 -1.29 -14.22 -22.64
N LYS A 78 -0.09 -14.64 -22.23
CA LYS A 78 0.08 -15.91 -21.53
C LYS A 78 -0.59 -15.92 -20.17
N LEU A 79 -0.51 -14.81 -19.44
CA LEU A 79 -1.22 -14.65 -18.17
C LEU A 79 -2.74 -14.78 -18.36
N ARG A 80 -3.30 -14.15 -19.39
CA ARG A 80 -4.74 -14.26 -19.71
C ARG A 80 -5.16 -15.66 -20.10
N GLU A 81 -4.34 -16.40 -20.86
CA GLU A 81 -4.61 -17.81 -21.16
C GLU A 81 -4.74 -18.61 -19.86
N LEU A 82 -3.77 -18.46 -18.94
CA LEU A 82 -3.78 -19.15 -17.65
C LEU A 82 -4.99 -18.74 -16.80
N LEU A 83 -5.35 -17.45 -16.78
CA LEU A 83 -6.55 -16.99 -16.09
C LEU A 83 -7.83 -17.53 -16.74
N ARG A 84 -7.88 -17.67 -18.06
CA ARG A 84 -9.03 -18.24 -18.76
C ARG A 84 -9.21 -19.71 -18.45
N ASP A 85 -8.12 -20.47 -18.42
CA ASP A 85 -8.12 -21.90 -18.05
C ASP A 85 -8.61 -22.11 -16.61
N LEU A 86 -8.35 -21.14 -15.72
CA LEU A 86 -8.85 -21.11 -14.35
C LEU A 86 -10.28 -20.55 -14.21
N GLY A 87 -10.90 -20.10 -15.30
CA GLY A 87 -12.23 -19.49 -15.29
C GLY A 87 -12.28 -18.07 -14.70
N LEU A 88 -11.13 -17.37 -14.70
CA LEU A 88 -10.90 -16.07 -14.06
C LEU A 88 -10.72 -14.90 -15.04
N ASP A 89 -10.67 -15.11 -16.36
CA ASP A 89 -10.41 -14.05 -17.35
C ASP A 89 -11.52 -12.97 -17.37
N ARG A 90 -11.23 -11.79 -16.80
CA ARG A 90 -12.15 -10.64 -16.70
C ARG A 90 -11.87 -9.57 -17.75
N LYS A 91 -11.88 -9.94 -19.03
CA LYS A 91 -11.82 -9.02 -20.18
C LYS A 91 -10.70 -7.98 -20.05
N LYS A 92 -9.46 -8.41 -20.31
CA LYS A 92 -8.30 -7.52 -20.52
C LYS A 92 -7.92 -6.65 -19.31
N ARG A 93 -8.30 -7.05 -18.10
CA ARG A 93 -7.84 -6.43 -16.86
C ARG A 93 -7.07 -7.45 -16.01
N MET A 94 -6.14 -6.97 -15.20
CA MET A 94 -5.25 -7.79 -14.37
C MET A 94 -5.19 -7.21 -12.96
N SER A 95 -5.74 -7.94 -11.99
CA SER A 95 -5.51 -7.66 -10.57
C SER A 95 -4.15 -8.19 -10.11
N LEU A 96 -3.67 -7.67 -8.98
CA LEU A 96 -2.43 -8.18 -8.38
C LEU A 96 -2.61 -9.63 -7.95
N ILE A 97 -3.76 -9.99 -7.35
CA ILE A 97 -3.98 -11.35 -6.86
C ILE A 97 -4.03 -12.39 -7.98
N GLU A 98 -4.62 -12.06 -9.13
CA GLU A 98 -4.59 -12.92 -10.33
C GLU A 98 -3.16 -13.19 -10.81
N TYR A 99 -2.33 -12.13 -10.85
CA TYR A 99 -0.91 -12.27 -11.16
C TYR A 99 -0.17 -13.14 -10.13
N LEU A 100 -0.41 -12.94 -8.83
CA LEU A 100 0.24 -13.74 -7.77
C LEU A 100 -0.15 -15.22 -7.84
N VAL A 101 -1.43 -15.54 -8.10
CA VAL A 101 -1.91 -16.92 -8.29
C VAL A 101 -1.10 -17.63 -9.38
N VAL A 102 -0.89 -16.95 -10.51
CA VAL A 102 -0.14 -17.50 -11.64
C VAL A 102 1.37 -17.56 -11.37
N LYS A 103 1.95 -16.46 -10.85
CA LYS A 103 3.39 -16.36 -10.56
C LYS A 103 3.85 -17.45 -9.60
N TYR A 104 3.10 -17.66 -8.53
CA TYR A 104 3.41 -18.63 -7.48
C TYR A 104 2.81 -20.02 -7.73
N ARG A 105 2.05 -20.17 -8.82
CA ARG A 105 1.41 -21.44 -9.23
C ARG A 105 0.55 -22.06 -8.12
N VAL A 106 -0.15 -21.22 -7.36
CA VAL A 106 -1.08 -21.64 -6.32
C VAL A 106 -2.49 -21.75 -6.88
N THR A 107 -3.37 -22.49 -6.21
CA THR A 107 -4.78 -22.58 -6.64
C THR A 107 -5.67 -21.55 -5.94
N VAL A 108 -6.76 -21.16 -6.62
CA VAL A 108 -7.81 -20.31 -6.03
C VAL A 108 -8.33 -20.91 -4.73
N ARG A 109 -8.58 -22.22 -4.73
CA ARG A 109 -9.08 -22.93 -3.56
C ARG A 109 -8.13 -22.82 -2.38
N GLU A 110 -6.83 -23.05 -2.56
CA GLU A 110 -5.86 -22.88 -1.47
C GLU A 110 -5.86 -21.43 -0.98
N LEU A 111 -5.78 -20.46 -1.87
CA LEU A 111 -5.74 -19.05 -1.52
C LEU A 111 -6.93 -18.62 -0.65
N VAL A 112 -8.17 -19.00 -1.02
CA VAL A 112 -9.39 -18.54 -0.34
C VAL A 112 -9.83 -19.38 0.86
N THR A 113 -9.21 -20.55 1.08
CA THR A 113 -9.54 -21.43 2.21
C THR A 113 -8.52 -21.36 3.34
N ARG A 114 -7.29 -20.93 3.05
CA ARG A 114 -6.26 -20.78 4.07
C ARG A 114 -6.59 -19.66 5.08
N PRO A 115 -6.16 -19.80 6.35
CA PRO A 115 -6.45 -18.82 7.39
C PRO A 115 -5.95 -17.43 6.99
N GLN A 116 -6.81 -16.44 7.15
CA GLN A 116 -6.45 -15.04 6.92
C GLN A 116 -5.94 -14.35 8.19
N GLY A 117 -6.23 -14.95 9.35
CA GLY A 117 -5.94 -14.40 10.66
C GLY A 117 -6.75 -13.14 10.95
N SER A 118 -7.34 -13.08 12.14
CA SER A 118 -7.87 -11.84 12.68
C SER A 118 -7.78 -11.88 14.20
N ASN A 119 -7.34 -10.78 14.79
CA ASN A 119 -7.38 -10.61 16.24
C ASN A 119 -7.52 -9.12 16.60
N GLU A 120 -7.85 -8.88 17.86
CA GLU A 120 -8.05 -7.53 18.39
C GLU A 120 -6.77 -6.68 18.31
N GLU A 121 -5.61 -7.30 18.51
CA GLU A 121 -4.33 -6.59 18.51
C GLU A 121 -3.93 -6.09 17.11
N LEU A 122 -4.26 -6.84 16.05
CA LEU A 122 -4.09 -6.41 14.67
C LEU A 122 -4.97 -5.19 14.38
N ALA A 123 -6.24 -5.21 14.82
CA ALA A 123 -7.13 -4.07 14.66
C ALA A 123 -6.61 -2.83 15.41
N ARG A 124 -6.06 -3.01 16.62
CA ARG A 124 -5.41 -1.93 17.38
C ARG A 124 -4.16 -1.39 16.66
N ALA A 125 -3.33 -2.27 16.09
CA ALA A 125 -2.15 -1.86 15.32
C ALA A 125 -2.54 -1.09 14.05
N GLN A 126 -3.58 -1.53 13.33
CA GLN A 126 -4.13 -0.82 12.17
C GLN A 126 -4.67 0.55 12.55
N ALA A 127 -5.42 0.65 13.66
CA ALA A 127 -5.94 1.93 14.15
C ALA A 127 -4.81 2.89 14.56
N ALA A 128 -3.76 2.39 15.20
CA ALA A 128 -2.61 3.20 15.58
C ALA A 128 -1.81 3.67 14.34
N LEU A 129 -1.64 2.81 13.33
CA LEU A 129 -1.03 3.19 12.05
C LEU A 129 -1.86 4.28 11.35
N LYS A 130 -3.19 4.13 11.34
CA LYS A 130 -4.09 5.16 10.80
C LYS A 130 -3.92 6.50 11.50
N ALA A 131 -3.75 6.52 12.82
CA ALA A 131 -3.48 7.77 13.55
C ALA A 131 -2.19 8.45 13.10
N VAL A 132 -1.11 7.68 12.83
CA VAL A 132 0.12 8.23 12.24
C VAL A 132 -0.13 8.84 10.87
N GLN A 133 -0.86 8.12 10.00
CA GLN A 133 -1.22 8.62 8.67
C GLN A 133 -2.06 9.90 8.74
N ASP A 134 -2.99 9.97 9.70
CA ASP A 134 -3.84 11.16 9.89
C ASP A 134 -3.01 12.37 10.33
N GLU A 135 -1.99 12.20 11.18
CA GLU A 135 -1.05 13.28 11.53
C GLU A 135 -0.21 13.74 10.33
N ILE A 136 0.31 12.80 9.52
CA ILE A 136 1.02 13.12 8.27
C ILE A 136 0.11 13.92 7.33
N ASN A 137 -1.14 13.47 7.15
CA ASN A 137 -2.11 14.13 6.28
C ASN A 137 -2.46 15.55 6.75
N LYS A 138 -2.54 15.79 8.06
CA LYS A 138 -2.74 17.14 8.61
C LYS A 138 -1.57 18.06 8.24
N ILE A 139 -0.34 17.58 8.39
CA ILE A 139 0.87 18.35 8.05
C ILE A 139 0.90 18.65 6.55
N GLU A 140 0.69 17.65 5.69
CA GLU A 140 0.70 17.82 4.23
C GLU A 140 -0.44 18.72 3.75
N THR A 141 -1.62 18.64 4.35
CA THR A 141 -2.75 19.53 4.01
C THR A 141 -2.41 20.98 4.34
N ARG A 142 -1.88 21.24 5.54
CA ARG A 142 -1.48 22.60 5.94
C ARG A 142 -0.35 23.12 5.06
N LYS A 143 0.64 22.26 4.75
CA LYS A 143 1.73 22.59 3.83
C LYS A 143 1.20 22.98 2.45
N ALA A 144 0.33 22.17 1.85
CA ALA A 144 -0.25 22.47 0.53
C ALA A 144 -1.04 23.79 0.52
N GLN A 145 -1.80 24.07 1.57
CA GLN A 145 -2.51 25.35 1.73
C GLN A 145 -1.54 26.54 1.78
N LEU A 146 -0.44 26.42 2.54
CA LEU A 146 0.56 27.47 2.67
C LEU A 146 1.36 27.67 1.38
N GLU A 147 1.71 26.60 0.67
CA GLU A 147 2.35 26.66 -0.65
C GLU A 147 1.44 27.36 -1.67
N ALA A 148 0.15 27.00 -1.72
CA ALA A 148 -0.82 27.66 -2.59
C ALA A 148 -1.01 29.14 -2.24
N ALA A 149 -1.08 29.49 -0.95
CA ALA A 149 -1.19 30.88 -0.50
C ALA A 149 0.07 31.70 -0.83
N ALA A 150 1.25 31.11 -0.70
CA ALA A 150 2.52 31.76 -1.05
C ALA A 150 2.67 32.00 -2.55
N ALA A 151 2.10 31.13 -3.39
CA ALA A 151 2.12 31.27 -4.85
C ALA A 151 1.02 32.22 -5.37
N GLY A 152 -0.16 32.22 -4.74
CA GLY A 152 -1.34 32.98 -5.19
C GLY A 152 -1.46 34.41 -4.67
N ALA A 153 -0.66 34.80 -3.66
CA ALA A 153 -0.69 36.15 -3.08
C ALA A 153 0.50 37.01 -3.49
N SER A 154 0.40 38.33 -3.32
CA SER A 154 1.48 39.30 -3.49
C SER A 154 1.75 40.10 -2.21
N GLY A 155 2.95 40.68 -2.10
CA GLY A 155 3.35 41.54 -0.99
C GLY A 155 3.41 40.82 0.37
N ILE A 156 2.90 41.47 1.42
CA ILE A 156 3.00 41.01 2.81
C ILE A 156 2.33 39.65 3.02
N LYS A 157 1.19 39.39 2.38
CA LYS A 157 0.44 38.12 2.51
C LYS A 157 1.24 36.93 2.00
N ALA A 158 1.94 37.08 0.87
CA ALA A 158 2.83 36.04 0.35
C ALA A 158 4.03 35.81 1.30
N MET A 159 4.55 36.88 1.91
CA MET A 159 5.66 36.78 2.85
C MET A 159 5.24 36.08 4.15
N GLN A 160 4.04 36.36 4.66
CA GLN A 160 3.44 35.67 5.81
C GLN A 160 3.28 34.18 5.54
N ALA A 161 2.70 33.80 4.39
CA ALA A 161 2.54 32.39 4.00
C ALA A 161 3.89 31.66 3.88
N LYS A 162 4.92 32.32 3.31
CA LYS A 162 6.28 31.77 3.25
C LYS A 162 6.92 31.58 4.64
N ASN A 163 6.66 32.49 5.56
CA ASN A 163 7.16 32.40 6.93
C ASN A 163 6.45 31.27 7.70
N GLU A 164 5.13 31.20 7.63
CA GLU A 164 4.34 30.10 8.21
C GLU A 164 4.76 28.74 7.64
N LEU A 165 5.02 28.67 6.33
CA LEU A 165 5.54 27.44 5.70
C LEU A 165 6.92 27.08 6.27
N ALA A 166 7.83 28.04 6.41
CA ALA A 166 9.14 27.78 7.00
C ALA A 166 9.01 27.29 8.46
N GLN A 167 8.11 27.90 9.24
CA GLN A 167 7.81 27.49 10.61
C GLN A 167 7.26 26.06 10.66
N LEU A 168 6.29 25.70 9.81
CA LEU A 168 5.72 24.36 9.73
C LEU A 168 6.78 23.30 9.41
N LEU A 169 7.71 23.60 8.50
CA LEU A 169 8.79 22.67 8.11
C LEU A 169 9.84 22.51 9.23
N SER A 170 10.00 23.52 10.08
CA SER A 170 10.89 23.49 11.25
C SER A 170 10.20 23.11 12.54
N ALA A 171 8.87 22.92 12.51
CA ALA A 171 8.08 22.68 13.71
C ALA A 171 8.48 21.37 14.36
N ASP A 172 8.43 21.36 15.68
CA ASP A 172 8.62 20.13 16.44
C ASP A 172 7.50 19.15 16.09
N GLN A 173 7.90 17.92 15.78
CA GLN A 173 7.00 16.86 15.35
C GLN A 173 6.51 16.02 16.54
N THR A 174 6.42 16.60 17.74
CA THR A 174 6.08 15.87 18.97
C THR A 174 4.80 15.04 18.85
N ASP A 175 3.74 15.56 18.23
CA ASP A 175 2.48 14.81 18.09
C ASP A 175 2.63 13.63 17.11
N LEU A 176 3.32 13.83 15.98
CA LEU A 176 3.65 12.75 15.05
C LEU A 176 4.55 11.71 15.71
N ASN A 177 5.58 12.13 16.44
CA ASN A 177 6.50 11.26 17.17
C ASN A 177 5.75 10.44 18.23
N ARG A 178 4.79 11.05 18.95
CA ARG A 178 3.92 10.34 19.91
C ARG A 178 3.03 9.31 19.22
N ALA A 179 2.44 9.66 18.08
CA ALA A 179 1.63 8.73 17.28
C ALA A 179 2.47 7.55 16.79
N VAL A 180 3.68 7.81 16.28
CA VAL A 180 4.64 6.78 15.83
C VAL A 180 5.01 5.83 16.98
N LEU A 181 5.37 6.36 18.14
CA LEU A 181 5.69 5.53 19.32
C LEU A 181 4.51 4.66 19.75
N THR A 182 3.29 5.20 19.69
CA THR A 182 2.06 4.45 19.99
C THR A 182 1.84 3.32 18.98
N ALA A 183 2.03 3.61 17.70
CA ALA A 183 1.94 2.61 16.64
C ALA A 183 3.01 1.52 16.78
N GLU A 184 4.26 1.87 17.13
CA GLU A 184 5.31 0.88 17.39
C GLU A 184 4.95 -0.06 18.54
N ALA A 185 4.42 0.48 19.64
CA ALA A 185 3.98 -0.33 20.77
C ALA A 185 2.83 -1.27 20.39
N ALA A 186 1.85 -0.78 19.63
CA ALA A 186 0.74 -1.58 19.14
C ALA A 186 1.20 -2.69 18.18
N VAL A 187 2.10 -2.39 17.24
CA VAL A 187 2.68 -3.37 16.30
C VAL A 187 3.47 -4.44 17.05
N ARG A 188 4.33 -4.08 18.00
CA ARG A 188 5.07 -5.07 18.81
C ARG A 188 4.15 -5.98 19.60
N LYS A 189 3.08 -5.42 20.16
CA LYS A 189 2.07 -6.21 20.90
C LYS A 189 1.33 -7.15 19.95
N ALA A 190 0.95 -6.67 18.77
CA ALA A 190 0.30 -7.47 17.74
C ALA A 190 1.23 -8.56 17.18
N GLN A 191 2.52 -8.33 17.01
CA GLN A 191 3.48 -9.38 16.62
C GLN A 191 3.57 -10.50 17.67
N ARG A 192 3.51 -10.17 18.96
CA ARG A 192 3.58 -11.15 20.06
C ARG A 192 2.28 -11.96 20.22
N LEU A 193 1.14 -11.37 19.93
CA LEU A 193 -0.20 -11.93 20.19
C LEU A 193 -0.99 -12.26 18.91
N GLY A 194 -0.36 -12.08 17.76
CA GLY A 194 -0.94 -11.86 16.43
C GLY A 194 -1.77 -12.96 15.79
N GLY A 195 -1.66 -14.19 16.28
CA GLY A 195 -2.17 -15.36 15.57
C GLY A 195 -1.58 -15.45 14.15
N ASP A 196 -2.37 -15.99 13.22
CA ASP A 196 -1.94 -16.33 11.85
C ASP A 196 -1.88 -15.15 10.87
N ALA A 197 -2.18 -13.92 11.30
CA ALA A 197 -2.24 -12.72 10.43
C ALA A 197 -0.85 -12.13 10.10
N HIS A 198 0.12 -12.99 9.82
CA HIS A 198 1.52 -12.59 9.70
C HIS A 198 1.80 -11.63 8.53
N GLY A 199 1.14 -11.83 7.39
CA GLY A 199 1.25 -10.94 6.24
C GLY A 199 0.77 -9.52 6.56
N ALA A 200 -0.37 -9.41 7.24
CA ALA A 200 -0.91 -8.12 7.68
C ALA A 200 0.01 -7.42 8.70
N LEU A 201 0.58 -8.17 9.65
CA LEU A 201 1.53 -7.64 10.63
C LEU A 201 2.80 -7.09 9.96
N TRP A 202 3.38 -7.86 9.04
CA TRP A 202 4.52 -7.44 8.25
C TRP A 202 4.21 -6.15 7.48
N TRP A 203 3.02 -6.08 6.87
CA TRP A 203 2.62 -4.91 6.09
C TRP A 203 2.49 -3.65 6.95
N ILE A 204 1.87 -3.76 8.13
CA ILE A 204 1.72 -2.63 9.06
C ILE A 204 3.09 -2.16 9.56
N GLU A 205 3.99 -3.08 9.90
CA GLU A 205 5.36 -2.76 10.30
C GLU A 205 6.14 -2.05 9.17
N ARG A 206 5.96 -2.53 7.94
CA ARG A 206 6.58 -1.94 6.75
C ARG A 206 6.07 -0.54 6.48
N GLU A 207 4.76 -0.30 6.60
CA GLU A 207 4.12 1.01 6.49
C GLU A 207 4.63 1.97 7.56
N LEU A 208 4.66 1.51 8.82
CA LEU A 208 5.20 2.30 9.93
C LEU A 208 6.67 2.66 9.69
N THR A 209 7.46 1.76 9.10
CA THR A 209 8.85 2.02 8.73
C THR A 209 8.97 3.12 7.67
N GLU A 210 8.08 3.19 6.67
CA GLU A 210 8.06 4.33 5.74
C GLU A 210 7.58 5.62 6.42
N MET A 211 6.53 5.55 7.23
CA MET A 211 6.01 6.72 7.95
C MET A 211 7.06 7.33 8.89
N LYS A 212 7.92 6.51 9.50
CA LYS A 212 9.05 6.98 10.33
C LYS A 212 10.10 7.78 9.55
N LYS A 213 10.20 7.55 8.24
CA LYS A 213 11.11 8.32 7.36
C LYS A 213 10.50 9.65 6.95
N TYR A 214 9.20 9.86 7.18
CA TYR A 214 8.51 11.07 6.80
C TYR A 214 9.15 12.30 7.45
N LYS A 215 9.46 13.29 6.62
CA LYS A 215 9.84 14.63 7.03
C LYS A 215 9.13 15.62 6.10
N PRO A 216 8.48 16.67 6.63
CA PRO A 216 7.87 17.68 5.80
C PRO A 216 8.99 18.42 5.06
N GLN A 217 8.96 18.39 3.74
CA GLN A 217 9.92 19.05 2.85
C GLN A 217 9.19 20.02 1.92
N LYS A 218 9.85 21.11 1.51
CA LYS A 218 9.31 22.00 0.46
C LYS A 218 9.15 21.24 -0.85
N SER A 219 8.03 21.44 -1.54
CA SER A 219 7.93 21.02 -2.93
C SER A 219 8.94 21.85 -3.76
N GLY A 220 10.08 21.23 -4.10
CA GLY A 220 11.18 21.88 -4.82
C GLY A 220 12.59 21.67 -4.24
N GLY A 221 12.72 21.03 -3.08
CA GLY A 221 14.01 20.53 -2.60
C GLY A 221 14.36 19.21 -3.29
N ILE A 222 14.80 19.25 -4.55
CA ILE A 222 15.42 18.10 -5.22
C ILE A 222 16.69 17.76 -4.42
N GLY A 223 16.57 16.82 -3.48
CA GLY A 223 17.70 16.02 -3.02
C GLY A 223 18.07 15.05 -4.13
N ARG A 224 18.72 15.58 -5.18
CA ARG A 224 19.67 14.77 -5.95
C ARG A 224 20.84 14.53 -5.01
N GLY A 225 20.91 13.32 -4.49
CA GLY A 225 22.02 12.76 -3.73
C GLY A 225 21.90 11.26 -3.81
#